data_AF-A0A8J7VFS2-F1
#
_entry.id   AF-A0A8J7VFS2-F1
#
_cell.length_a   1.000
_cell.length_b   1.000
_cell.length_c   1.000
_cell.angle_alpha   90.00
_cell.angle_beta   90.00
_cell.angle_gamma   90.00
#
_symmetry.space_group_name_H-M   'P 1'
#
loop_
_entity.id
_entity.type
_entity.pdbx_description
1 polymer ?
#
loop_
_entity_poly.entity_id
_entity_poly.type
_entity_poly.pdbx_seq_one_letter_code
_entity_poly.pdbx_strand_id
1 'polypeptide(L)'
;MYGKTDEELTKSKLYILFLLDKVDEPFSNLNITQTFMETDIIEYFPLQQYMFELEKSDFISKKIVERNEFYEITERGKSVLDYFDNRMLGQDRKKIESYLDENLAKFNRYKEIKAEYRKNNETGNSEVTLQLINKGKPFITLNLEVPTAETAKSICASWDEYASDIYGEITSVLTKKRSHEE
;
A
#
# COMPACT_ATOMS: atom_id res chain seq x y z
N MET A 1 5.04 -20.71 26.46
CA MET A 1 4.42 -19.44 26.02
C MET A 1 4.75 -18.40 27.07
N TYR A 2 5.76 -17.57 26.83
CA TYR A 2 6.01 -16.40 27.66
C TYR A 2 4.96 -15.35 27.29
N GLY A 3 4.07 -15.03 28.23
CA GLY A 3 3.14 -13.91 28.05
C GLY A 3 3.96 -12.62 28.00
N LYS A 4 3.89 -11.89 26.88
CA LYS A 4 4.45 -10.54 26.80
C LYS A 4 3.91 -9.70 27.95
N THR A 5 4.80 -8.95 28.60
CA THR A 5 4.42 -8.06 29.71
C THR A 5 3.53 -6.92 29.19
N ASP A 6 2.67 -6.34 30.05
CA ASP A 6 1.79 -5.20 29.70
C ASP A 6 2.58 -4.02 29.10
N GLU A 7 3.84 -3.87 29.50
CA GLU A 7 4.77 -2.87 28.97
C GLU A 7 5.16 -3.16 27.51
N GLU A 8 5.46 -4.43 27.16
CA GLU A 8 5.74 -4.86 25.78
C GLU A 8 4.50 -4.75 24.87
N LEU A 9 3.31 -5.04 25.41
CA LEU A 9 2.04 -4.87 24.70
C LEU A 9 1.78 -3.39 24.39
N THR A 10 2.01 -2.52 25.38
CA THR A 10 1.85 -1.07 25.23
C THR A 10 2.84 -0.50 24.22
N LYS A 11 4.10 -0.97 24.27
CA LYS A 11 5.14 -0.57 23.32
C LYS A 11 4.83 -1.00 21.89
N SER A 12 4.25 -2.19 21.70
CA SER A 12 3.85 -2.68 20.38
C SER A 12 2.77 -1.80 19.73
N LYS A 13 1.75 -1.39 20.49
CA LYS A 13 0.71 -0.47 20.01
C LYS A 13 1.26 0.91 19.63
N LEU A 14 2.22 1.38 20.41
CA LEU A 14 2.92 2.63 20.16
C LEU A 14 3.68 2.61 18.81
N TYR A 15 4.29 1.47 18.43
CA TYR A 15 4.91 1.35 17.10
C TYR A 15 3.92 1.40 15.93
N ILE A 16 2.70 0.88 16.11
CA ILE A 16 1.63 0.99 15.10
C ILE A 16 1.23 2.46 14.91
N LEU A 17 1.04 3.18 16.01
CA LEU A 17 0.75 4.61 15.97
C LEU A 17 1.91 5.38 15.33
N PHE A 18 3.15 5.06 15.67
CA PHE A 18 4.33 5.69 15.09
C PHE A 18 4.41 5.49 13.58
N LEU A 19 4.18 4.27 13.09
CA LEU A 19 4.12 3.98 11.66
C LEU A 19 3.08 4.86 10.95
N LEU A 20 1.87 4.96 11.52
CA LEU A 20 0.78 5.73 10.94
C LEU A 20 0.96 7.24 11.03
N ASP A 21 1.76 7.73 11.98
CA ASP A 21 2.15 9.15 12.08
C ASP A 21 3.24 9.53 11.06
N LYS A 22 4.09 8.57 10.67
CA LYS A 22 5.15 8.79 9.68
C LYS A 22 4.69 8.79 8.24
N VAL A 23 3.49 8.29 7.97
CA VAL A 23 2.92 8.26 6.63
C VAL A 23 1.92 9.41 6.48
N ASP A 24 2.16 10.30 5.53
CA ASP A 24 1.33 11.51 5.31
C ASP A 24 -0.09 11.21 4.77
N GLU A 25 -0.41 9.94 4.51
CA GLU A 25 -1.68 9.50 3.95
C GLU A 25 -2.18 8.20 4.56
N PRO A 26 -3.51 7.91 4.51
CA PRO A 26 -4.07 6.66 4.97
C PRO A 26 -3.33 5.44 4.41
N PHE A 27 -2.86 4.57 5.28
CA PHE A 27 -1.98 3.45 4.96
C PHE A 27 -2.77 2.15 4.86
N SER A 28 -2.52 1.33 3.84
CA SER A 28 -3.32 0.12 3.62
C SER A 28 -2.99 -0.94 4.69
N ASN A 29 -3.98 -1.77 5.05
CA ASN A 29 -3.77 -2.90 5.96
C ASN A 29 -2.63 -3.82 5.48
N LEU A 30 -2.52 -4.00 4.17
CA LEU A 30 -1.47 -4.80 3.56
C LEU A 30 -0.09 -4.19 3.82
N ASN A 31 0.07 -2.88 3.59
CA ASN A 31 1.36 -2.21 3.79
C ASN A 31 1.73 -2.14 5.28
N ILE A 32 0.76 -1.95 6.17
CA ILE A 32 0.96 -2.03 7.62
C ILE A 32 1.47 -3.43 8.00
N THR A 33 0.78 -4.46 7.52
CA THR A 33 1.15 -5.86 7.78
C THR A 33 2.55 -6.15 7.27
N GLN A 34 2.85 -5.81 6.02
CA GLN A 34 4.18 -6.00 5.43
C GLN A 34 5.27 -5.28 6.22
N THR A 35 5.04 -4.03 6.62
CA THR A 35 6.00 -3.26 7.44
C THR A 35 6.37 -4.01 8.71
N PHE A 36 5.40 -4.55 9.43
CA PHE A 36 5.67 -5.27 10.67
C PHE A 36 6.23 -6.68 10.46
N MET A 37 5.92 -7.35 9.35
CA MET A 37 6.53 -8.64 9.02
C MET A 37 8.01 -8.49 8.65
N GLU A 38 8.37 -7.45 7.90
CA GLU A 38 9.75 -7.22 7.45
C GLU A 38 10.65 -6.66 8.56
N THR A 39 10.09 -5.88 9.49
CA THR A 39 10.85 -5.32 10.61
C THR A 39 10.99 -6.28 11.81
N ASP A 40 10.17 -7.34 11.86
CA ASP A 40 10.08 -8.33 12.94
C ASP A 40 9.85 -7.70 14.32
N ILE A 41 9.10 -6.59 14.36
CA ILE A 41 8.77 -5.87 15.60
C ILE A 41 7.49 -6.44 16.23
N ILE A 42 6.51 -6.79 15.41
CA ILE A 42 5.21 -7.31 15.83
C ILE A 42 4.83 -8.50 14.95
N GLU A 43 4.57 -9.65 15.58
CA GLU A 43 4.05 -10.83 14.89
C GLU A 43 2.62 -10.60 14.36
N TYR A 44 2.23 -11.38 13.35
CA TYR A 44 0.97 -11.19 12.62
C TYR A 44 -0.27 -11.22 13.52
N PHE A 45 -0.43 -12.23 14.38
CA PHE A 45 -1.63 -12.35 15.20
C PHE A 45 -1.77 -11.22 16.23
N PRO A 46 -0.72 -10.87 17.02
CA PRO A 46 -0.75 -9.70 17.88
C PRO A 46 -1.03 -8.40 17.12
N LEU A 47 -0.47 -8.21 15.92
CA LEU A 47 -0.72 -7.03 15.10
C LEU A 47 -2.21 -6.84 14.83
N GLN A 48 -2.91 -7.90 14.37
CA GLN A 48 -4.34 -7.81 14.08
C GLN A 48 -5.16 -7.48 15.34
N GLN A 49 -4.79 -8.04 16.49
CA GLN A 49 -5.44 -7.71 17.77
C GLN A 49 -5.21 -6.24 18.15
N TYR A 50 -3.98 -5.74 18.04
CA TYR A 50 -3.66 -4.35 18.40
C TYR A 50 -4.32 -3.36 17.46
N MET A 51 -4.38 -3.64 16.16
CA MET A 51 -5.11 -2.83 15.18
C MET A 51 -6.58 -2.69 15.58
N PHE A 52 -7.23 -3.80 15.92
CA PHE A 52 -8.62 -3.80 16.38
C PHE A 52 -8.81 -3.00 17.69
N GLU A 53 -7.91 -3.15 18.65
CA GLU A 53 -7.99 -2.41 19.92
C GLU A 53 -7.74 -0.91 19.77
N LEU A 54 -6.79 -0.52 18.91
CA LEU A 54 -6.49 0.87 18.58
C LEU A 54 -7.66 1.53 17.83
N GLU A 55 -8.29 0.81 16.91
CA GLU A 55 -9.49 1.27 16.20
C GLU A 55 -10.65 1.47 17.19
N LYS A 56 -10.93 0.47 18.03
CA LYS A 56 -12.00 0.54 19.04
C LYS A 56 -11.79 1.67 20.05
N SER A 57 -10.54 2.03 20.31
CA SER A 57 -10.16 3.09 21.25
C SER A 57 -10.06 4.48 20.60
N ASP A 58 -10.39 4.61 19.31
CA ASP A 58 -10.32 5.85 18.54
C ASP A 58 -8.91 6.46 18.48
N PHE A 59 -7.87 5.61 18.53
CA PHE A 59 -6.48 6.04 18.30
C PHE A 59 -6.09 5.96 16.82
N ILE A 60 -6.77 5.11 16.06
CA ILE A 60 -6.68 5.02 14.60
C ILE A 60 -8.09 5.01 14.01
N SER A 61 -8.24 5.58 12.83
CA SER A 61 -9.47 5.53 12.06
C SER A 61 -9.33 4.56 10.90
N LYS A 62 -10.42 3.89 10.54
CA LYS A 62 -10.49 2.93 9.44
C LYS A 62 -11.39 3.45 8.33
N LYS A 63 -10.92 3.36 7.09
CA LYS A 63 -11.68 3.67 5.88
C LYS A 63 -11.65 2.48 4.93
N ILE A 64 -12.80 2.12 4.38
CA ILE A 64 -12.91 1.06 3.39
C ILE A 64 -13.10 1.69 2.01
N VAL A 65 -12.24 1.34 1.05
CA VAL A 65 -12.30 1.79 -0.35
C VAL A 65 -12.12 0.56 -1.24
N GLU A 66 -13.09 0.29 -2.12
CA GLU A 66 -13.03 -0.85 -3.07
C GLU A 66 -12.64 -2.20 -2.43
N ARG A 67 -13.17 -2.49 -1.22
CA ARG A 67 -12.87 -3.70 -0.41
C ARG A 67 -11.48 -3.74 0.25
N ASN A 68 -10.69 -2.69 0.13
CA ASN A 68 -9.44 -2.52 0.85
C ASN A 68 -9.62 -1.65 2.09
N GLU A 69 -8.90 -1.99 3.15
CA GLU A 69 -8.91 -1.28 4.42
C GLU A 69 -7.70 -0.35 4.51
N PHE A 70 -7.95 0.90 4.86
CA PHE A 70 -6.96 1.93 5.07
C PHE A 70 -7.08 2.48 6.48
N TYR A 71 -5.94 2.76 7.11
CA TYR A 71 -5.86 3.26 8.47
C TYR A 71 -5.10 4.58 8.52
N GLU A 72 -5.54 5.46 9.40
CA GLU A 72 -4.92 6.76 9.66
C GLU A 72 -4.90 7.03 11.16
N ILE A 73 -3.83 7.63 11.68
CA ILE A 73 -3.76 8.00 13.09
C ILE A 73 -4.73 9.16 13.39
N THR A 74 -5.49 9.07 14.49
CA THR A 74 -6.37 10.17 14.93
C THR A 74 -5.57 11.21 15.74
N GLU A 75 -6.12 12.41 15.94
CA GLU A 75 -5.52 13.42 16.82
C GLU A 75 -5.32 12.90 18.26
N ARG A 76 -6.22 12.03 18.72
CA ARG A 76 -6.08 11.33 20.00
C ARG A 76 -4.91 10.36 19.99
N GLY A 77 -4.75 9.59 18.90
CA GLY A 77 -3.61 8.71 18.69
C GLY A 77 -2.28 9.48 18.71
N LYS A 78 -2.20 10.61 18.00
CA LYS A 78 -1.03 11.51 17.98
C LYS A 78 -0.70 12.06 19.36
N SER A 79 -1.72 12.48 20.12
CA SER A 79 -1.52 13.01 21.48
C SER A 79 -0.93 11.94 22.42
N VAL A 80 -1.37 10.69 22.31
CA VAL A 80 -0.81 9.56 23.07
C VAL A 80 0.60 9.22 22.60
N LEU A 81 0.83 9.26 21.29
CA LEU A 81 2.13 9.03 20.68
C LEU A 81 3.17 10.03 21.23
N ASP A 82 2.86 11.32 21.20
CA ASP A 82 3.71 12.41 21.68
C ASP A 82 3.99 12.28 23.19
N TYR A 83 2.96 11.98 23.98
CA TYR A 83 3.11 11.75 25.43
C TYR A 83 4.09 10.62 25.76
N PHE A 84 4.18 9.59 24.91
CA PHE A 84 5.06 8.44 25.10
C PHE A 84 6.28 8.43 24.18
N ASP A 85 6.61 9.51 23.48
CA ASP A 85 7.71 9.55 22.50
C ASP A 85 9.06 9.19 23.14
N ASN A 86 9.29 9.62 24.38
CA ASN A 86 10.46 9.26 25.18
C ASN A 86 10.58 7.77 25.51
N ARG A 87 9.49 7.00 25.41
CA ARG A 87 9.49 5.53 25.59
C ARG A 87 9.73 4.78 24.27
N MET A 88 9.76 5.48 23.14
CA MET A 88 10.02 4.94 21.80
C MET A 88 11.45 5.19 21.32
N LEU A 89 12.41 5.15 22.25
CA LEU A 89 13.83 5.25 21.93
C LEU A 89 14.39 3.84 21.75
N GLY A 90 14.95 3.52 20.58
CA GLY A 90 15.57 2.22 20.36
C GLY A 90 15.75 1.81 18.90
N GLN A 91 16.28 0.60 18.71
CA GLN A 91 16.56 0.03 17.39
C GLN A 91 15.28 -0.19 16.56
N ASP A 92 14.16 -0.55 17.20
CA ASP A 92 12.91 -0.85 16.50
C ASP A 92 12.30 0.38 15.80
N ARG A 93 12.42 1.57 16.41
CA ARG A 93 12.01 2.83 15.75
C ARG A 93 12.78 3.05 14.46
N LYS A 94 14.10 2.85 14.51
CA LYS A 94 14.97 2.99 13.34
C LYS A 94 14.64 1.96 12.26
N LYS A 95 14.27 0.72 12.63
CA LYS A 95 13.84 -0.29 11.65
C LYS A 95 12.61 0.17 10.88
N ILE A 96 11.61 0.76 11.55
CA ILE A 96 10.42 1.31 10.89
C ILE A 96 10.80 2.47 9.97
N GLU A 97 11.59 3.43 10.47
CA GLU A 97 12.05 4.59 9.69
C GLU A 97 12.83 4.13 8.44
N SER A 98 13.81 3.24 8.59
CA SER A 98 14.59 2.71 7.47
C SER A 98 13.72 1.94 6.47
N TYR A 99 12.80 1.11 6.95
CA TYR A 99 11.90 0.37 6.06
C TYR A 99 10.97 1.31 5.27
N LEU A 100 10.44 2.36 5.92
CA LEU A 100 9.66 3.38 5.25
C LEU A 100 10.51 4.13 4.23
N ASP A 101 11.70 4.60 4.57
CA ASP A 101 12.57 5.33 3.65
C ASP A 101 12.92 4.50 2.40
N GLU A 102 13.16 3.20 2.56
CA GLU A 102 13.47 2.28 1.45
C GLU A 102 12.25 1.92 0.58
N ASN A 103 11.03 1.98 1.14
CA ASN A 103 9.83 1.44 0.48
C ASN A 103 8.70 2.45 0.27
N LEU A 104 8.81 3.70 0.75
CA LEU A 104 7.84 4.79 0.57
C LEU A 104 7.52 5.03 -0.92
N ALA A 105 8.55 4.98 -1.78
CA ALA A 105 8.38 5.09 -3.22
C ALA A 105 7.54 3.94 -3.81
N LYS A 106 7.66 2.72 -3.26
CA LYS A 106 6.85 1.56 -3.66
C LYS A 106 5.42 1.68 -3.14
N PHE A 107 5.24 2.11 -1.89
CA PHE A 107 3.91 2.26 -1.29
C PHE A 107 3.06 3.33 -1.99
N ASN A 108 3.68 4.42 -2.45
CA ASN A 108 3.00 5.43 -3.26
C ASN A 108 2.65 4.91 -4.66
N ARG A 109 3.54 4.12 -5.29
CA ARG A 109 3.26 3.44 -6.57
C ARG A 109 2.04 2.51 -6.47
N TYR A 110 1.89 1.74 -5.40
CA TYR A 110 0.76 0.81 -5.22
C TYR A 110 -0.61 1.50 -5.06
N LYS A 111 -0.67 2.75 -4.58
CA LYS A 111 -1.92 3.53 -4.52
C LYS A 111 -2.35 4.08 -5.88
N GLU A 112 -1.43 4.16 -6.82
CA GLU A 112 -1.62 4.80 -8.11
C GLU A 112 -1.63 3.79 -9.27
N ILE A 113 -1.19 2.55 -9.07
CA ILE A 113 -1.08 1.54 -10.14
C ILE A 113 -2.03 0.38 -9.84
N LYS A 114 -2.99 0.12 -10.73
CA LYS A 114 -3.90 -1.04 -10.65
C LYS A 114 -3.72 -1.92 -11.89
N ALA A 115 -3.52 -3.22 -11.69
CA ALA A 115 -3.43 -4.21 -12.76
C ALA A 115 -4.23 -5.46 -12.39
N GLU A 116 -5.24 -5.78 -13.20
CA GLU A 116 -6.11 -6.95 -13.00
C GLU A 116 -6.25 -7.72 -14.32
N TYR A 117 -6.44 -9.04 -14.23
CA TYR A 117 -6.82 -9.82 -15.40
C TYR A 117 -7.92 -10.82 -15.06
N ARG A 118 -8.75 -11.13 -16.06
CA ARG A 118 -9.85 -12.09 -15.98
C ARG A 118 -9.76 -13.04 -17.16
N LYS A 119 -9.74 -14.34 -16.87
CA LYS A 119 -9.80 -15.36 -17.92
C LYS A 119 -11.25 -15.51 -18.42
N ASN A 120 -11.42 -15.49 -19.73
CA ASN A 120 -12.65 -15.90 -20.37
C ASN A 120 -12.63 -17.41 -20.59
N ASN A 121 -13.53 -18.14 -19.92
CA ASN A 121 -13.59 -19.59 -20.00
C ASN A 121 -14.21 -20.11 -21.31
N GLU A 122 -14.90 -19.26 -22.06
CA GLU A 122 -15.55 -19.62 -23.33
C GLU A 122 -14.60 -19.49 -24.52
N THR A 123 -13.80 -18.42 -24.55
CA THR A 123 -12.84 -18.16 -25.65
C THR A 123 -11.42 -18.64 -25.34
N GLY A 124 -11.08 -18.86 -24.07
CA GLY A 124 -9.72 -19.16 -23.61
C GLY A 124 -8.82 -17.94 -23.48
N ASN A 125 -9.23 -16.79 -24.05
CA ASN A 125 -8.54 -15.51 -23.95
C ASN A 125 -8.64 -14.94 -22.53
N SER A 126 -7.78 -13.97 -22.21
CA SER A 126 -7.79 -13.23 -20.95
C SER A 126 -7.90 -11.74 -21.22
N GLU A 127 -8.77 -11.09 -20.47
CA GLU A 127 -8.94 -9.64 -20.49
C GLU A 127 -8.09 -9.03 -19.38
N VAL A 128 -7.33 -7.99 -19.69
CA VAL A 128 -6.42 -7.28 -18.79
C VAL A 128 -6.87 -5.84 -18.67
N THR A 129 -7.02 -5.37 -17.44
CA THR A 129 -7.35 -3.99 -17.09
C THR A 129 -6.20 -3.36 -16.33
N LEU A 130 -5.63 -2.28 -16.87
CA LEU A 130 -4.51 -1.55 -16.29
C LEU A 130 -4.91 -0.10 -16.05
N GLN A 131 -4.62 0.45 -14.87
CA GLN A 131 -4.95 1.84 -14.54
C GLN A 131 -3.77 2.54 -13.86
N LEU A 132 -3.61 3.83 -14.18
CA LEU A 132 -2.93 4.78 -13.30
C LEU A 132 -3.95 5.74 -12.69
N ILE A 133 -3.89 5.90 -11.38
CA ILE A 133 -4.81 6.63 -10.53
C ILE A 133 -4.03 7.77 -9.89
N ASN A 134 -4.59 8.98 -9.92
CA ASN A 134 -4.06 10.13 -9.21
C ASN A 134 -5.19 10.73 -8.37
N LYS A 135 -4.98 10.90 -7.05
CA LYS A 135 -5.98 11.41 -6.11
C LYS A 135 -7.35 10.72 -6.23
N GLY A 136 -7.33 9.39 -6.36
CA GLY A 136 -8.53 8.56 -6.48
C GLY A 136 -9.25 8.63 -7.83
N LYS A 137 -8.69 9.29 -8.85
CA LYS A 137 -9.23 9.29 -10.21
C LYS A 137 -8.26 8.59 -11.17
N PRO A 138 -8.71 7.57 -11.92
CA PRO A 138 -7.91 7.00 -12.99
C PRO A 138 -7.71 8.07 -14.07
N PHE A 139 -6.46 8.41 -14.37
CA PHE A 139 -6.11 9.32 -15.47
C PHE A 139 -5.67 8.57 -16.74
N ILE A 140 -5.41 7.27 -16.63
CA ILE A 140 -5.36 6.35 -17.77
C ILE A 140 -5.99 5.01 -17.39
N THR A 141 -6.67 4.38 -18.36
CA THR A 141 -7.20 3.03 -18.25
C THR A 141 -6.99 2.31 -19.57
N LEU A 142 -6.32 1.17 -19.55
CA LEU A 142 -6.05 0.33 -20.71
C LEU A 142 -6.76 -1.01 -20.52
N ASN A 143 -7.57 -1.39 -21.52
CA ASN A 143 -8.21 -2.69 -21.59
C ASN A 143 -7.62 -3.44 -22.78
N LEU A 144 -7.06 -4.62 -22.52
CA LEU A 144 -6.37 -5.45 -23.52
C LEU A 144 -6.94 -6.87 -23.47
N GLU A 145 -7.27 -7.43 -24.62
CA GLU A 145 -7.57 -8.85 -24.73
C GLU A 145 -6.33 -9.60 -25.22
N VAL A 146 -5.91 -10.62 -24.48
CA VAL A 146 -4.72 -11.41 -24.80
C VAL A 146 -5.02 -12.91 -24.85
N PRO A 147 -4.24 -13.69 -25.63
CA PRO A 147 -4.61 -15.07 -25.92
C PRO A 147 -4.48 -16.02 -24.72
N THR A 148 -3.65 -15.68 -23.73
CA THR A 148 -3.37 -16.57 -22.60
C THR A 148 -3.33 -15.83 -21.26
N ALA A 149 -3.65 -16.56 -20.19
CA ALA A 149 -3.51 -16.06 -18.83
C ALA A 149 -2.05 -15.79 -18.43
N GLU A 150 -1.09 -16.45 -19.07
CA GLU A 150 0.34 -16.26 -18.80
C GLU A 150 0.85 -14.94 -19.38
N THR A 151 0.40 -14.60 -20.60
CA THR A 151 0.59 -13.27 -21.19
C THR A 151 -0.09 -12.20 -20.35
N ALA A 152 -1.32 -12.44 -19.89
CA ALA A 152 -2.05 -11.50 -19.03
C ALA A 152 -1.29 -11.20 -17.72
N LYS A 153 -0.81 -12.25 -17.03
CA LYS A 153 0.02 -12.12 -15.83
C LYS A 153 1.30 -11.32 -16.10
N SER A 154 1.97 -11.60 -17.21
CA SER A 154 3.21 -10.90 -17.58
C SER A 154 2.96 -9.41 -17.83
N ILE A 155 1.83 -9.06 -18.45
CA ILE A 155 1.42 -7.67 -18.65
C ILE A 155 1.10 -6.99 -17.32
N CYS A 156 0.36 -7.66 -16.43
CA CYS A 156 0.08 -7.12 -15.10
C CYS A 156 1.36 -6.85 -14.30
N ALA A 157 2.31 -7.79 -14.31
CA ALA A 157 3.60 -7.62 -13.63
C ALA A 157 4.42 -6.47 -14.22
N SER A 158 4.44 -6.35 -15.56
CA SER A 158 5.11 -5.23 -16.23
C SER A 158 4.47 -3.88 -15.89
N TRP A 159 3.14 -3.82 -15.81
CA TRP A 159 2.45 -2.60 -15.40
C TRP A 159 2.76 -2.22 -13.94
N ASP A 160 2.80 -3.20 -13.03
CA ASP A 160 3.12 -2.97 -11.62
C ASP A 160 4.49 -2.29 -11.43
N GLU A 161 5.47 -2.68 -12.25
CA GLU A 161 6.85 -2.17 -12.15
C GLU A 161 7.11 -0.91 -12.99
N TYR A 162 6.50 -0.81 -14.18
CA TYR A 162 6.85 0.18 -15.21
C TYR A 162 5.70 1.10 -15.67
N ALA A 163 4.55 1.15 -14.97
CA ALA A 163 3.39 1.94 -15.42
C ALA A 163 3.69 3.41 -15.77
N SER A 164 4.54 4.09 -15.00
CA SER A 164 4.92 5.49 -15.27
C SER A 164 5.71 5.66 -16.57
N ASP A 165 6.65 4.75 -16.84
CA ASP A 165 7.46 4.75 -18.06
C ASP A 165 6.58 4.43 -19.28
N ILE A 166 5.72 3.41 -19.15
CA ILE A 166 4.75 3.03 -20.18
C ILE A 166 3.80 4.20 -20.49
N TYR A 167 3.30 4.92 -19.48
CA TYR A 167 2.48 6.12 -19.71
C TYR A 167 3.25 7.21 -20.49
N GLY A 168 4.51 7.43 -20.16
CA GLY A 168 5.39 8.36 -20.88
C GLY A 168 5.56 7.96 -22.35
N GLU A 169 5.78 6.68 -22.62
CA GLU A 169 5.87 6.14 -23.97
C GLU A 169 4.56 6.29 -24.76
N ILE A 170 3.42 5.93 -24.16
CA ILE A 170 2.09 6.10 -24.78
C ILE A 170 1.87 7.57 -25.13
N THR A 171 2.13 8.48 -24.20
CA THR A 171 1.95 9.92 -24.41
C THR A 171 2.87 10.46 -25.49
N SER A 172 4.13 10.02 -25.52
CA SER A 172 5.10 10.34 -26.58
C SER A 172 4.62 9.86 -27.95
N VAL A 173 4.10 8.63 -28.05
CA VAL A 173 3.55 8.08 -29.30
C VAL A 173 2.31 8.84 -29.76
N LEU A 174 1.42 9.23 -28.83
CA LEU A 174 0.17 9.95 -29.13
C LEU A 174 0.39 11.43 -29.49
N THR A 175 1.46 12.06 -29.00
CA THR A 175 1.78 13.47 -29.25
C THR A 175 2.69 13.69 -30.46
N LYS A 176 3.26 12.63 -31.03
CA LYS A 176 3.98 12.69 -32.30
C LYS A 176 3.03 13.16 -33.40
N LYS A 177 3.28 14.35 -33.96
CA LYS A 177 2.61 14.84 -35.17
C LYS A 177 2.84 13.83 -36.28
N ARG A 178 1.78 13.15 -36.70
CA ARG A 178 1.78 12.39 -37.95
C ARG A 178 1.56 13.40 -39.07
N SER A 179 2.63 13.74 -39.78
CA SER A 179 2.51 14.43 -41.07
C SER A 179 1.77 13.48 -42.00
N HIS A 180 0.53 13.84 -42.38
CA HIS A 180 -0.04 13.34 -43.62
C HIS A 180 0.82 13.93 -44.73
N GLU A 181 1.73 13.14 -45.27
CA GLU A 181 2.20 13.38 -46.64
C GLU A 181 1.01 13.00 -47.55
N GLU A 182 0.33 14.04 -48.05
CA GLU A 182 -0.59 13.96 -49.18
C GLU A 182 0.18 13.73 -50.49
#